data_AF-A0AAD4PBD6-F1
#
_entry.id   AF-A0AAD4PBD6-F1
#
_cell.length_a   1.000
_cell.length_b   1.000
_cell.length_c   1.000
_cell.angle_alpha   90.00
_cell.angle_beta   90.00
_cell.angle_gamma   90.00
#
_symmetry.space_group_name_H-M   'P 1'
#
loop_
_entity.id
_entity.type
_entity.pdbx_description
1 polymer ?
#
loop_
_entity_poly.entity_id
_entity_poly.type
_entity_poly.pdbx_seq_one_letter_code
_entity_poly.pdbx_strand_id
1 'polypeptide(L)'
;GTITDWKRCSKSLIYEYDVESVVQHHQLLSDRGFQALVYSGDHDMVVPYMGTLKWIRQLNVTLDEEWRPWNVDGQVAGYVEKFKNKQAYIMFATVK
;
A
#
# COMPACT_ATOMS: atom_id res chain seq x y z
N GLY A 1 -8.64 -34.56 10.39
CA GLY A 1 -8.45 -34.65 8.92
C GLY A 1 -7.06 -34.20 8.59
N THR A 2 -6.33 -34.95 7.78
CA THR A 2 -4.92 -34.71 7.46
C THR A 2 -4.82 -34.17 6.04
N ILE A 3 -4.32 -32.94 5.86
CA ILE A 3 -3.92 -32.44 4.53
C ILE A 3 -2.62 -33.15 4.17
N THR A 4 -2.59 -33.86 3.05
CA THR A 4 -1.46 -34.71 2.64
C THR A 4 -0.41 -33.96 1.81
N ASP A 5 -0.79 -32.91 1.07
CA ASP A 5 0.12 -32.07 0.27
C ASP A 5 -0.38 -30.61 0.25
N TRP A 6 0.23 -29.76 1.08
CA TRP A 6 -0.10 -28.34 1.16
C TRP A 6 0.66 -27.55 0.09
N LYS A 7 -0.07 -26.74 -0.70
CA LYS A 7 0.51 -25.89 -1.75
C LYS A 7 0.31 -24.41 -1.41
N ARG A 8 1.37 -23.60 -1.60
CA ARG A 8 1.37 -22.16 -1.29
C ARG A 8 0.37 -21.37 -2.15
N CYS A 9 0.35 -21.61 -3.45
CA CYS A 9 -0.59 -20.98 -4.39
C CYS A 9 -1.18 -22.05 -5.31
N SER A 10 -2.50 -22.04 -5.49
CA SER A 10 -3.17 -22.90 -6.47
C SER A 10 -3.18 -22.22 -7.84
N LYS A 11 -2.56 -22.86 -8.83
CA LYS A 11 -2.60 -22.42 -10.23
C LYS A 11 -3.88 -22.85 -10.96
N SER A 12 -4.75 -23.62 -10.31
CA SER A 12 -5.98 -24.14 -10.89
C SER A 12 -7.23 -23.36 -10.46
N LEU A 13 -7.08 -22.28 -9.68
CA LEU A 13 -8.18 -21.38 -9.40
C LEU A 13 -8.53 -20.60 -10.67
N ILE A 14 -9.81 -20.64 -11.04
CA ILE A 14 -10.33 -19.93 -12.21
C ILE A 14 -10.96 -18.64 -11.67
N TYR A 15 -10.28 -17.52 -11.83
CA TYR A 15 -10.87 -16.20 -11.60
C TYR A 15 -11.73 -15.82 -12.82
N GLU A 16 -12.89 -15.24 -12.61
CA GLU A 16 -13.80 -14.85 -13.71
C GLU A 16 -13.28 -13.64 -14.49
N TYR A 17 -12.72 -12.64 -13.80
CA TYR A 17 -12.17 -11.42 -14.39
C TYR A 17 -11.23 -10.70 -13.42
N ASP A 18 -10.33 -9.88 -13.98
CA ASP A 18 -9.46 -8.98 -13.22
C ASP A 18 -10.12 -7.61 -13.02
N VAL A 19 -9.83 -6.97 -11.89
CA VAL A 19 -10.18 -5.56 -11.67
C VAL A 19 -9.02 -4.70 -12.15
N GLU A 20 -9.24 -3.91 -13.20
CA GLU A 20 -8.19 -3.08 -13.81
C GLU A 20 -7.61 -2.03 -12.85
N SER A 21 -8.44 -1.45 -11.97
CA SER A 21 -7.99 -0.49 -10.96
C SER A 21 -8.92 -0.42 -9.75
N VAL A 22 -8.31 -0.29 -8.57
CA VAL A 22 -9.01 -0.06 -7.29
C VAL A 22 -8.81 1.35 -6.73
N VAL A 23 -8.17 2.26 -7.48
CA VAL A 23 -7.86 3.63 -7.02
C VAL A 23 -9.13 4.38 -6.59
N GLN A 24 -10.22 4.24 -7.35
CA GLN A 24 -11.51 4.87 -6.99
C GLN A 24 -12.08 4.33 -5.68
N HIS A 25 -11.84 3.05 -5.34
CA HIS A 25 -12.27 2.49 -4.06
C HIS A 25 -11.47 3.09 -2.91
N HIS A 26 -10.16 3.30 -3.08
CA HIS A 26 -9.35 4.01 -2.09
C HIS A 26 -9.78 5.47 -1.91
N GLN A 27 -10.17 6.16 -2.99
CA GLN A 27 -10.75 7.51 -2.89
C GLN A 27 -12.03 7.50 -2.03
N LEU A 28 -12.97 6.59 -2.32
CA LEU A 28 -14.23 6.46 -1.58
C LEU A 28 -14.01 6.17 -0.08
N LEU A 29 -13.04 5.32 0.25
CA LEU A 29 -12.70 5.02 1.64
C LEU A 29 -12.11 6.25 2.34
N SER A 30 -11.20 6.96 1.67
CA SER A 30 -10.60 8.19 2.18
C SER A 30 -11.65 9.29 2.42
N ASP A 31 -12.59 9.47 1.49
CA ASP A 31 -13.67 10.46 1.60
C ASP A 31 -14.66 10.13 2.74
N ARG A 32 -14.72 8.87 3.16
CA ARG A 32 -15.51 8.41 4.32
C ARG A 32 -14.74 8.48 5.65
N GLY A 33 -13.49 8.96 5.63
CA GLY A 33 -12.69 9.14 6.84
C GLY A 33 -11.89 7.91 7.29
N PHE A 34 -11.80 6.87 6.46
CA PHE A 34 -11.00 5.70 6.80
C PHE A 34 -9.51 6.00 6.65
N GLN A 35 -8.78 5.77 7.73
CA GLN A 35 -7.33 5.90 7.78
C GLN A 35 -6.69 4.71 7.05
N ALA A 36 -5.64 4.96 6.27
CA ALA A 36 -4.93 3.90 5.54
C ALA A 36 -3.44 3.90 5.86
N LEU A 37 -2.88 2.70 6.01
CA LEU A 37 -1.45 2.43 5.92
C LEU A 37 -1.21 1.68 4.61
N VAL A 38 -0.34 2.23 3.77
CA VAL A 38 0.11 1.60 2.54
C VAL A 38 1.61 1.39 2.67
N TYR A 39 2.10 0.18 2.38
CA TYR A 39 3.53 -0.10 2.48
C TYR A 39 4.05 -0.91 1.29
N SER A 40 5.34 -0.79 1.02
CA SER A 40 6.03 -1.52 -0.04
C SER A 40 7.47 -1.83 0.37
N GLY A 41 7.95 -3.03 0.06
CA GLY A 41 9.40 -3.31 0.13
C GLY A 41 10.11 -2.55 -0.98
N ASP A 42 11.21 -1.87 -0.68
CA ASP A 42 11.90 -1.02 -1.67
C ASP A 42 12.70 -1.83 -2.73
N HIS A 43 12.92 -3.13 -2.48
CA HIS A 43 13.55 -4.08 -3.41
C HIS A 43 12.56 -4.88 -4.27
N ASP A 44 11.24 -4.70 -4.12
CA ASP A 44 10.25 -5.40 -4.97
C ASP A 44 10.26 -4.84 -6.40
N MET A 45 10.58 -5.70 -7.36
CA MET A 45 10.58 -5.35 -8.79
C MET A 45 9.26 -5.71 -9.49
N VAL A 46 8.41 -6.56 -8.90
CA VAL A 46 7.11 -6.93 -9.47
C VAL A 46 6.12 -5.81 -9.25
N VAL A 47 6.08 -5.22 -8.04
CA VAL A 47 5.26 -4.04 -7.73
C VAL A 47 6.14 -2.98 -7.04
N PRO A 48 6.92 -2.18 -7.82
CA PRO A 48 7.81 -1.19 -7.25
C PRO A 48 7.06 -0.13 -6.44
N TYR A 49 7.64 0.28 -5.31
CA TYR A 49 7.04 1.26 -4.39
C TYR A 49 6.69 2.60 -5.07
N MET A 50 7.42 2.98 -6.12
CA MET A 50 7.13 4.17 -6.93
C MET A 50 5.76 4.09 -7.62
N GLY A 51 5.33 2.89 -8.03
CA GLY A 51 3.98 2.66 -8.56
C GLY A 51 2.92 2.88 -7.49
N THR A 52 3.16 2.38 -6.28
CA THR A 52 2.30 2.60 -5.12
C THR A 52 2.17 4.09 -4.80
N LEU A 53 3.29 4.81 -4.75
CA LEU A 53 3.31 6.25 -4.49
C LEU A 53 2.59 7.05 -5.58
N LYS A 54 2.73 6.63 -6.85
CA LYS A 54 2.07 7.27 -7.99
C LYS A 54 0.55 7.23 -7.86
N TRP A 55 -0.05 6.11 -7.49
CA TRP A 55 -1.51 6.04 -7.38
C TRP A 55 -2.03 6.76 -6.13
N ILE A 56 -1.28 6.78 -5.02
CA ILE A 56 -1.66 7.58 -3.83
C ILE A 56 -1.76 9.05 -4.22
N ARG A 57 -0.83 9.56 -5.03
CA ARG A 57 -0.83 10.93 -5.55
C ARG A 57 -1.92 11.21 -6.59
N GLN A 58 -2.59 10.19 -7.12
CA GLN A 58 -3.79 10.37 -7.96
C GLN A 58 -5.06 10.58 -7.14
N LEU A 59 -5.03 10.29 -5.83
CA LEU A 59 -6.13 10.61 -4.94
C LEU A 59 -6.19 12.13 -4.68
N ASN A 60 -7.36 12.61 -4.28
CA ASN A 60 -7.57 14.00 -3.85
C ASN A 60 -7.04 14.22 -2.42
N VAL A 61 -5.73 14.01 -2.24
CA VAL A 61 -5.00 14.19 -0.97
C VAL A 61 -3.86 15.19 -1.16
N THR A 62 -3.46 15.84 -0.07
CA THR A 62 -2.33 16.76 -0.01
C THR A 62 -1.24 16.20 0.91
N LEU A 63 0.02 16.56 0.65
CA LEU A 63 1.13 16.23 1.53
C LEU A 63 0.93 16.85 2.93
N ASP A 64 1.05 16.03 3.98
CA ASP A 64 0.94 16.43 5.39
C ASP A 64 2.30 16.41 6.09
N GLU A 65 3.06 15.33 5.90
CA GLU A 65 4.44 15.21 6.38
C GLU A 65 5.33 14.76 5.22
N GLU A 66 6.42 15.49 4.99
CA GLU A 66 7.40 15.19 3.96
C GLU A 66 8.11 13.84 4.19
N TRP A 67 8.67 13.31 3.11
CA TRP A 67 9.46 12.09 3.09
C TRP A 67 10.57 12.10 4.15
N ARG A 68 10.46 11.20 5.14
CA ARG A 68 11.41 11.12 6.26
C ARG A 68 11.71 9.68 6.66
N PRO A 69 12.90 9.40 7.21
CA PRO A 69 13.23 8.06 7.66
C PRO A 69 12.36 7.65 8.87
N TRP A 70 12.14 6.34 9.01
CA TRP A 70 11.64 5.74 10.24
C TRP A 70 12.64 4.69 10.74
N ASN A 71 12.77 4.61 12.07
CA ASN A 71 13.85 3.85 12.70
C ASN A 71 13.31 2.71 13.57
N VAL A 72 14.03 1.59 13.56
CA VAL A 72 13.87 0.46 14.48
C VAL A 72 15.26 0.14 15.02
N ASP A 73 15.39 0.06 16.35
CA ASP A 73 16.66 -0.26 17.03
C ASP A 73 17.87 0.59 16.57
N GLY A 74 17.62 1.88 16.34
CA GLY A 74 18.66 2.84 15.90
C GLY A 74 19.07 2.70 14.43
N GLN A 75 18.42 1.83 13.65
CA GLN A 75 18.64 1.66 12.21
C GLN A 75 17.47 2.22 11.41
N VAL A 76 17.76 2.79 10.24
CA VAL A 76 16.73 3.21 9.29
C VAL A 76 16.08 1.96 8.69
N ALA A 77 14.82 1.71 9.05
CA ALA A 77 14.03 0.59 8.55
C ALA A 77 13.31 0.92 7.22
N GLY A 78 13.28 2.19 6.86
CA GLY A 78 12.77 2.68 5.58
C GLY A 78 12.38 4.16 5.68
N TYR A 79 11.45 4.58 4.85
CA TYR A 79 10.96 5.96 4.81
C TYR A 79 9.45 6.03 4.84
N VAL A 80 8.92 7.13 5.34
CA VAL A 80 7.48 7.42 5.39
C VAL A 80 7.16 8.76 4.74
N GLU A 81 5.99 8.84 4.12
CA GLU A 81 5.38 10.07 3.62
C GLU A 81 3.89 10.05 3.98
N LYS A 82 3.39 11.15 4.54
CA LYS A 82 2.01 11.20 5.03
C LYS A 82 1.21 12.15 4.19
N PHE A 83 0.04 11.70 3.76
CA PHE A 83 -0.94 12.48 3.01
C PHE A 83 -2.22 12.64 3.83
N LYS A 84 -2.99 13.69 3.53
CA LYS A 84 -4.30 13.95 4.14
C LYS A 84 -5.30 14.51 3.14
N ASN A 85 -6.58 14.26 3.37
CA ASN A 85 -7.65 15.10 2.85
C ASN A 85 -8.43 15.70 4.04
N LYS A 86 -9.67 16.15 3.82
CA LYS A 86 -10.49 16.75 4.88
C LYS A 86 -10.99 15.72 5.90
N GLN A 87 -10.98 14.43 5.57
CA GLN A 87 -11.63 13.36 6.36
C GLN A 87 -10.63 12.32 6.90
N ALA A 88 -9.54 12.05 6.20
CA ALA A 88 -8.63 10.94 6.45
C ALA A 88 -7.15 11.29 6.23
N TYR A 89 -6.28 10.45 6.78
CA TYR A 89 -4.85 10.40 6.51
C TYR A 89 -4.50 9.07 5.82
N ILE A 90 -3.49 9.15 4.95
CA ILE A 90 -2.84 8.00 4.32
C ILE A 90 -1.37 8.06 4.68
N MET A 91 -0.88 7.06 5.41
CA MET A 91 0.54 6.87 5.66
C MET A 91 1.11 5.93 4.59
N PHE A 92 2.10 6.40 3.84
CA PHE A 92 2.89 5.53 2.97
C PHE A 92 4.22 5.19 3.65
N ALA A 93 4.64 3.94 3.61
CA ALA A 93 5.89 3.47 4.18
C ALA A 93 6.68 2.56 3.20
N THR A 94 7.97 2.81 3.05
CA THR A 94 8.88 1.80 2.50
C THR A 94 9.49 0.96 3.62
N VAL A 95 9.82 -0.29 3.29
CA VAL A 95 10.65 -1.16 4.12
C VAL A 95 11.93 -1.46 3.33
N LYS A 96 13.08 -1.15 3.95
CA LYS A 96 14.43 -1.35 3.43
C LYS A 96 14.93 -2.78 3.60
#